data_AF-U2FUZ4-F1
#
_entry.id   AF-U2FUZ4-F1
#
_cell.length_a   1.000
_cell.length_b   1.000
_cell.length_c   1.000
_cell.angle_alpha   90.00
_cell.angle_beta   90.00
_cell.angle_gamma   90.00
#
_symmetry.space_group_name_H-M   'P 1'
#
loop_
_entity.id
_entity.type
_entity.pdbx_description
1 polymer ?
#
loop_
_entity_poly.entity_id
_entity_poly.type
_entity_poly.pdbx_seq_one_letter_code
_entity_poly.pdbx_strand_id
1 'polypeptide(L)'
;MADTTTAAGTGVVFKGRMMTLTVLEVRETDSTRIEEQIDAQIARAPGFFERMPVLLSLPNSVPDLVALSGIIRKAGMVPVGVLDPSPEVREAAEAADLATMDSPARGAAKAAAEPAAASDAPVEQQASSQNADEPVSRDEPPRTPTRLVTKPVRSGQQIYARGGDLVIATSVSEGAEVLADGHIHIYGALRGRALAGATGDTEARIYCRRFEPDLVAIAGCYKVADAIEEGVRSRAVSVRLDNDNLSIELQE
;
A
#
# COMPACT_ATOMS: atom_id res chain seq x y z
N MET A 1 58.81 -1.33 -8.96
CA MET A 1 57.92 -1.59 -7.82
C MET A 1 56.82 -0.54 -7.85
N ALA A 2 55.60 -0.95 -8.19
CA ALA A 2 54.39 -0.17 -7.93
C ALA A 2 53.25 -1.19 -7.86
N ASP A 3 52.83 -1.46 -6.62
CA ASP A 3 51.64 -2.23 -6.27
C ASP A 3 50.42 -1.64 -6.97
N THR A 4 49.64 -2.50 -7.61
CA THR A 4 48.26 -2.19 -7.98
C THR A 4 47.36 -3.19 -7.27
N THR A 5 46.94 -2.84 -6.06
CA THR A 5 45.95 -3.58 -5.29
C THR A 5 44.59 -3.47 -5.97
N THR A 6 44.15 -4.55 -6.60
CA THR A 6 42.78 -4.74 -7.08
C THR A 6 41.85 -4.92 -5.88
N ALA A 7 41.00 -3.93 -5.61
CA ALA A 7 39.89 -4.08 -4.67
C ALA A 7 38.81 -4.97 -5.29
N ALA A 8 38.64 -6.19 -4.76
CA ALA A 8 37.58 -7.11 -5.13
C ALA A 8 36.21 -6.54 -4.70
N GLY A 9 35.36 -6.19 -5.66
CA GLY A 9 33.97 -5.82 -5.38
C GLY A 9 33.17 -7.05 -4.95
N THR A 10 32.44 -6.95 -3.83
CA THR A 10 31.58 -8.03 -3.33
C THR A 10 30.46 -8.37 -4.32
N GLY A 11 30.28 -9.66 -4.66
CA GLY A 11 29.28 -10.17 -5.61
C GLY A 11 27.82 -10.14 -5.13
N VAL A 12 27.55 -9.47 -4.00
CA VAL A 12 26.23 -9.37 -3.37
C VAL A 12 25.93 -7.89 -3.13
N VAL A 13 24.79 -7.42 -3.65
CA VAL A 13 24.33 -6.04 -3.51
C VAL A 13 22.85 -6.05 -3.11
N PHE A 14 22.53 -5.46 -1.97
CA PHE A 14 21.14 -5.23 -1.56
C PHE A 14 20.56 -4.05 -2.33
N LYS A 15 19.43 -4.24 -3.00
CA LYS A 15 18.69 -3.17 -3.69
C LYS A 15 17.23 -3.21 -3.28
N GLY A 16 16.76 -2.13 -2.67
CA GLY A 16 15.33 -1.95 -2.41
C GLY A 16 14.60 -1.58 -3.70
N ARG A 17 13.47 -2.25 -3.97
CA ARG A 17 12.51 -1.92 -5.03
C ARG A 17 11.12 -2.19 -4.50
N MET A 18 10.18 -1.30 -4.80
CA MET A 18 8.76 -1.57 -4.54
C MET A 18 8.23 -2.50 -5.64
N MET A 19 7.49 -3.52 -5.23
CA MET A 19 6.88 -4.51 -6.12
C MET A 19 5.47 -4.81 -5.64
N THR A 20 4.56 -4.94 -6.59
CA THR A 20 3.16 -5.26 -6.30
C THR A 20 2.98 -6.77 -6.22
N LEU A 21 2.32 -7.22 -5.16
CA LEU A 21 1.94 -8.61 -4.96
C LEU A 21 0.41 -8.71 -4.88
N THR A 22 -0.15 -9.79 -5.40
CA THR A 22 -1.60 -10.06 -5.31
C THR A 22 -1.92 -10.55 -3.89
N VAL A 23 -2.97 -10.01 -3.27
CA VAL A 23 -3.48 -10.50 -1.98
C VAL A 23 -4.68 -11.41 -2.23
N LEU A 24 -4.59 -12.66 -1.75
CA LEU A 24 -5.70 -13.60 -1.68
C LEU A 24 -6.24 -13.58 -0.26
N GLU A 25 -7.45 -13.05 -0.10
CA GLU A 25 -8.15 -13.09 1.19
C GLU A 25 -8.91 -14.40 1.34
N VAL A 26 -8.59 -15.14 2.39
CA VAL A 26 -9.20 -16.45 2.67
C VAL A 26 -10.09 -16.33 3.91
N ARG A 27 -11.39 -16.54 3.72
CA ARG A 27 -12.41 -16.48 4.79
C ARG A 27 -12.98 -17.84 5.18
N GLU A 28 -12.52 -18.90 4.53
CA GLU A 28 -12.95 -20.28 4.72
C GLU A 28 -11.84 -21.09 5.41
N THR A 29 -12.22 -22.13 6.15
CA THR A 29 -11.27 -23.02 6.85
C THR A 29 -11.25 -24.43 6.27
N ASP A 30 -12.31 -24.86 5.58
CA ASP A 30 -12.37 -26.17 4.93
C ASP A 30 -11.54 -26.19 3.63
N SER A 31 -10.47 -26.98 3.62
CA SER A 31 -9.54 -27.12 2.49
C SER A 31 -10.22 -27.56 1.19
N THR A 32 -11.26 -28.40 1.27
CA THR A 32 -11.99 -28.90 0.10
C THR A 32 -12.76 -27.75 -0.55
N ARG A 33 -13.47 -26.95 0.27
CA ARG A 33 -14.19 -25.79 -0.22
C ARG A 33 -13.27 -24.71 -0.77
N ILE A 34 -12.11 -24.51 -0.13
CA ILE A 34 -11.13 -23.55 -0.64
C ILE A 34 -10.63 -23.98 -2.03
N GLU A 35 -10.31 -25.26 -2.21
CA GLU A 35 -9.89 -25.81 -3.50
C GLU A 35 -10.96 -25.60 -4.58
N GLU A 36 -12.22 -25.96 -4.31
CA GLU A 36 -13.34 -25.76 -5.23
C GLU A 36 -13.52 -24.28 -5.63
N GLN A 37 -13.38 -23.36 -4.67
CA GLN A 37 -13.51 -21.93 -4.93
C GLN A 37 -12.34 -21.37 -5.75
N ILE A 38 -11.11 -21.81 -5.47
CA ILE A 38 -9.92 -21.42 -6.24
C ILE A 38 -10.04 -21.92 -7.68
N ASP A 39 -10.40 -23.19 -7.87
CA ASP A 39 -10.60 -23.79 -9.20
C ASP A 39 -11.67 -23.04 -10.00
N ALA A 40 -12.78 -22.66 -9.34
CA ALA A 40 -13.83 -21.87 -9.96
C ALA A 40 -13.33 -20.48 -10.40
N GLN A 41 -12.46 -19.81 -9.64
CA GLN A 41 -11.87 -18.53 -10.04
C GLN A 41 -10.90 -18.68 -11.21
N ILE A 42 -10.07 -19.74 -11.21
CA ILE A 42 -9.13 -20.02 -12.29
C ILE A 42 -9.87 -20.32 -13.60
N ALA A 43 -10.96 -21.08 -13.54
CA ALA A 43 -11.77 -21.39 -14.71
C ALA A 43 -12.36 -20.15 -15.39
N ARG A 44 -12.58 -19.05 -14.64
CA ARG A 44 -13.08 -17.78 -15.19
C ARG A 44 -12.02 -17.00 -15.95
N ALA A 45 -10.74 -17.19 -15.64
CA ALA A 45 -9.63 -16.53 -16.31
C ALA A 45 -8.42 -17.47 -16.46
N PRO A 46 -8.47 -18.44 -17.40
CA PRO A 46 -7.36 -19.35 -17.65
C PRO A 46 -6.08 -18.59 -18.04
N GLY A 47 -4.94 -19.00 -17.49
CA GLY A 47 -3.64 -18.38 -17.75
C GLY A 47 -3.34 -17.11 -16.94
N PHE A 48 -4.35 -16.43 -16.39
CA PHE A 48 -4.14 -15.22 -15.58
C PHE A 48 -3.33 -15.51 -14.30
N PHE A 49 -3.61 -16.65 -13.65
CA PHE A 49 -3.04 -17.02 -12.35
C PHE A 49 -1.70 -17.76 -12.43
N GLU A 50 -1.19 -18.03 -13.64
CA GLU A 50 0.03 -18.81 -13.82
C GLU A 50 1.24 -18.10 -13.21
N ARG A 51 1.93 -18.81 -12.29
CA ARG A 51 3.08 -18.33 -11.53
C ARG A 51 2.83 -17.02 -10.77
N MET A 52 1.56 -16.67 -10.52
CA MET A 52 1.21 -15.43 -9.84
C MET A 52 1.67 -15.50 -8.38
N PRO A 53 2.50 -14.56 -7.91
CA PRO A 53 2.91 -14.51 -6.51
C PRO A 53 1.77 -13.96 -5.65
N VAL A 54 1.38 -14.70 -4.63
CA VAL A 54 0.20 -14.43 -3.81
C VAL A 54 0.58 -14.31 -2.33
N LEU A 55 0.09 -13.25 -1.70
CA LEU A 55 0.08 -13.06 -0.24
C LEU A 55 -1.28 -13.47 0.32
N LEU A 56 -1.30 -14.11 1.49
CA LEU A 56 -2.52 -14.54 2.16
C LEU A 56 -2.97 -13.50 3.18
N SER A 57 -4.23 -13.10 3.13
CA SER A 57 -4.89 -12.32 4.19
C SER A 57 -5.91 -13.20 4.89
N LEU A 58 -5.81 -13.30 6.22
CA LEU A 58 -6.60 -14.20 7.07
C LEU A 58 -7.32 -13.42 8.19
N PRO A 59 -8.32 -12.61 7.86
CA PRO A 59 -8.90 -11.68 8.83
C PRO A 59 -9.67 -12.37 9.96
N ASN A 60 -10.37 -13.48 9.67
CA ASN A 60 -11.25 -14.16 10.63
C ASN A 60 -11.22 -15.70 10.50
N SER A 61 -10.18 -16.25 9.88
CA SER A 61 -10.05 -17.68 9.62
C SER A 61 -8.63 -18.13 9.94
N VAL A 62 -8.48 -19.37 10.41
CA VAL A 62 -7.17 -20.02 10.58
C VAL A 62 -7.26 -21.36 9.86
N PRO A 63 -7.19 -21.39 8.51
CA PRO A 63 -7.14 -22.63 7.77
C PRO A 63 -5.83 -23.38 8.03
N ASP A 64 -5.79 -24.66 7.67
CA ASP A 64 -4.52 -25.40 7.57
C ASP A 64 -3.66 -24.79 6.45
N LEU A 65 -2.64 -24.02 6.84
CA LEU A 65 -1.77 -23.31 5.91
C LEU A 65 -0.91 -24.24 5.05
N VAL A 66 -0.60 -25.44 5.54
CA VAL A 66 0.15 -26.44 4.77
C VAL A 66 -0.72 -26.95 3.63
N ALA A 67 -1.97 -27.33 3.95
CA ALA A 67 -2.95 -27.76 2.95
C ALA A 67 -3.24 -26.63 1.94
N LEU A 68 -3.47 -25.40 2.43
CA LEU A 68 -3.74 -24.24 1.59
C LEU A 68 -2.58 -23.91 0.65
N SER A 69 -1.33 -23.93 1.13
CA SER A 69 -0.13 -23.74 0.30
C SER A 69 -0.05 -24.79 -0.81
N GLY A 70 -0.38 -26.04 -0.50
CA GLY A 70 -0.48 -27.13 -1.47
C GLY A 70 -1.53 -26.87 -2.57
N ILE A 71 -2.74 -26.46 -2.18
CA ILE A 71 -3.82 -26.10 -3.11
C ILE A 71 -3.39 -24.97 -4.04
N ILE A 72 -2.83 -23.89 -3.50
CA ILE A 72 -2.39 -22.72 -4.28
C ILE A 72 -1.29 -23.10 -5.29
N ARG A 73 -0.33 -23.95 -4.90
CA ARG A 73 0.71 -24.43 -5.80
C ARG A 73 0.15 -25.34 -6.89
N LYS A 74 -0.79 -26.23 -6.56
CA LYS A 74 -1.49 -27.10 -7.52
C LYS A 74 -2.27 -26.28 -8.56
N ALA A 75 -2.86 -25.18 -8.11
CA ALA A 75 -3.53 -24.18 -8.94
C ALA A 75 -2.57 -23.36 -9.85
N GLY A 76 -1.25 -23.57 -9.75
CA GLY A 76 -0.25 -22.90 -10.59
C GLY A 76 0.20 -21.53 -10.08
N MET A 77 -0.28 -21.09 -8.90
CA MET A 77 0.16 -19.86 -8.24
C MET A 77 1.38 -20.11 -7.33
N VAL A 78 2.02 -19.04 -6.88
CA VAL A 78 3.19 -19.07 -5.98
C VAL A 78 2.81 -18.44 -4.65
N PRO A 79 2.52 -19.22 -3.59
CA PRO A 79 2.27 -18.65 -2.27
C PRO A 79 3.60 -18.08 -1.72
N VAL A 80 3.57 -16.79 -1.36
CA VAL A 80 4.75 -16.04 -0.90
C VAL A 80 4.78 -15.94 0.62
N GLY A 81 3.65 -15.61 1.23
CA GLY A 81 3.58 -15.33 2.66
C GLY A 81 2.21 -14.93 3.16
N VAL A 82 2.10 -14.72 4.46
CA VAL A 82 0.90 -14.25 5.15
C VAL A 82 1.08 -12.79 5.58
N LEU A 83 0.07 -11.98 5.29
CA LEU A 83 -0.04 -10.60 5.73
C LEU A 83 -0.71 -10.52 7.08
N ASP A 84 -0.16 -9.66 7.94
CA ASP A 84 -0.69 -9.32 9.25
C ASP A 84 -1.10 -10.54 10.11
N PRO A 85 -0.27 -11.60 10.22
CA PRO A 85 -0.67 -12.81 10.91
C PRO A 85 -0.94 -12.56 12.41
N SER A 86 -1.93 -13.27 12.95
CA SER A 86 -2.08 -13.43 14.40
C SER A 86 -0.93 -14.28 14.96
N PRO A 87 -0.68 -14.29 16.30
CA PRO A 87 0.36 -15.13 16.89
C PRO A 87 0.22 -16.62 16.53
N GLU A 88 -1.02 -17.14 16.53
CA GLU A 88 -1.32 -18.52 16.14
C GLU A 88 -0.99 -18.78 14.66
N VAL A 89 -1.34 -17.84 13.78
CA VAL A 89 -1.08 -17.94 12.33
C VAL A 89 0.43 -17.88 12.02
N ARG A 90 1.25 -17.21 12.83
CA ARG A 90 2.70 -17.15 12.62
C ARG A 90 3.36 -18.52 12.71
N GLU A 91 3.01 -19.30 13.72
CA GLU A 91 3.53 -20.66 13.91
C GLU A 91 3.11 -21.57 12.74
N ALA A 92 1.84 -21.48 12.32
CA ALA A 92 1.34 -22.22 11.17
C ALA A 92 2.00 -21.79 9.84
N ALA A 93 2.35 -20.51 9.68
CA ALA A 93 3.01 -20.00 8.48
C ALA A 93 4.45 -20.52 8.36
N GLU A 94 5.19 -20.59 9.47
CA GLU A 94 6.52 -21.19 9.51
C GLU A 94 6.46 -22.68 9.12
N ALA A 95 5.49 -23.43 9.65
CA ALA A 95 5.30 -24.84 9.30
C ALA A 95 4.96 -25.06 7.81
N ALA A 96 4.43 -24.05 7.13
CA ALA A 96 4.04 -24.09 5.72
C ALA A 96 5.09 -23.47 4.76
N ASP A 97 6.27 -23.10 5.26
CA ASP A 97 7.32 -22.37 4.53
C ASP A 97 6.81 -21.05 3.90
N LEU A 98 5.96 -20.33 4.63
CA LEU A 98 5.39 -19.04 4.22
C LEU A 98 6.05 -17.89 5.00
N ALA A 99 6.47 -16.84 4.28
CA ALA A 99 6.99 -15.63 4.92
C ALA A 99 5.87 -14.93 5.73
N THR A 100 6.24 -14.20 6.77
CA THR A 100 5.31 -13.32 7.49
C THR A 100 5.66 -11.86 7.21
N MET A 101 4.65 -11.05 6.91
CA MET A 101 4.82 -9.65 6.57
C MET A 101 3.74 -8.82 7.27
N ASP A 102 4.12 -7.64 7.77
CA ASP A 102 3.16 -6.65 8.24
C ASP A 102 2.76 -5.77 7.05
N SER A 103 1.47 -5.49 6.90
CA SER A 103 1.02 -4.54 5.89
C SER A 103 1.46 -3.11 6.27
N PRO A 104 1.63 -2.23 5.26
CA PRO A 104 1.88 -0.81 5.51
C PRO A 104 0.83 -0.16 6.43
N ALA A 105 -0.42 -0.66 6.41
CA ALA A 105 -1.52 -0.25 7.28
C ALA A 105 -1.27 -0.56 8.76
N ARG A 106 -0.78 -1.76 9.07
CA ARG A 106 -0.51 -2.19 10.45
C ARG A 106 0.75 -1.58 11.02
N GLY A 107 1.76 -1.31 10.17
CA GLY A 107 2.99 -0.62 10.57
C GLY A 107 2.74 0.80 11.11
N ALA A 108 1.79 1.52 10.53
CA ALA A 108 1.38 2.84 11.01
C ALA A 108 0.68 2.78 12.38
N ALA A 109 -0.15 1.77 12.63
CA ALA A 109 -0.83 1.57 13.92
C ALA A 109 0.13 1.16 15.06
N LYS A 110 1.18 0.38 14.76
CA LYS A 110 2.18 -0.04 15.75
C LYS A 110 3.15 1.07 16.13
N ALA A 111 3.52 1.94 15.18
CA ALA A 111 4.38 3.10 15.44
C ALA A 111 3.70 4.17 16.33
N ALA A 112 2.38 4.14 16.45
CA ALA A 112 1.62 5.00 17.36
C ALA A 112 1.48 4.44 18.80
N ALA A 113 1.98 3.23 19.07
CA ALA A 113 1.71 2.49 20.31
C ALA A 113 2.95 2.18 21.17
N GLU A 114 4.12 2.78 20.89
CA GLU A 114 5.29 2.64 21.76
C GLU A 114 5.40 3.82 22.75
N PRO A 115 5.25 3.59 24.08
CA PRO A 115 5.38 4.65 25.07
C PRO A 115 6.86 4.98 25.26
N ALA A 116 7.25 6.22 24.93
CA ALA A 116 8.57 6.75 25.26
C ALA A 116 8.72 6.83 26.79
N ALA A 117 9.51 5.91 27.34
CA ALA A 117 9.88 5.88 28.74
C ALA A 117 10.83 7.04 29.10
N ALA A 118 10.56 7.58 30.29
CA ALA A 118 11.18 8.68 31.01
C ALA A 118 12.70 8.89 30.89
N SER A 119 13.09 10.16 30.91
CA SER A 119 14.31 10.61 31.59
C SER A 119 13.98 11.82 32.47
N ASP A 120 14.20 11.65 33.77
CA ASP A 120 14.26 12.68 34.80
C ASP A 120 15.32 13.75 34.51
N ALA A 121 14.99 15.03 34.77
CA ALA A 121 15.70 15.86 35.75
C ALA A 121 15.08 17.28 35.84
N PRO A 122 15.18 17.96 37.00
CA PRO A 122 14.24 19.00 37.44
C PRO A 122 14.79 20.42 37.32
N VAL A 123 13.91 21.42 37.12
CA VAL A 123 14.19 22.82 37.52
C VAL A 123 12.93 23.48 38.06
N GLU A 124 13.09 24.06 39.24
CA GLU A 124 12.11 24.77 40.07
C GLU A 124 11.57 26.07 39.43
N GLN A 125 10.24 26.18 39.46
CA GLN A 125 9.45 27.24 40.11
C GLN A 125 9.90 28.71 39.95
N GLN A 126 9.16 29.48 39.13
CA GLN A 126 8.65 30.79 39.54
C GLN A 126 7.27 31.06 38.94
N ALA A 127 6.31 31.29 39.82
CA ALA A 127 4.95 31.70 39.51
C ALA A 127 4.88 33.22 39.36
N SER A 128 4.26 33.68 38.28
CA SER A 128 3.60 34.99 38.25
C SER A 128 2.31 34.86 37.46
N SER A 129 1.21 34.97 38.20
CA SER A 129 -0.18 34.95 37.77
C SER A 129 -0.49 36.02 36.72
N GLN A 130 -1.23 35.68 35.67
CA GLN A 130 -2.23 36.56 35.05
C GLN A 130 -3.16 35.78 34.09
N ASN A 131 -4.43 35.75 34.49
CA ASN A 131 -5.69 35.65 33.75
C ASN A 131 -5.83 34.83 32.45
N ALA A 132 -6.83 33.96 32.50
CA ALA A 132 -7.47 33.23 31.41
C ALA A 132 -7.96 34.14 30.28
N ASP A 133 -7.61 33.80 29.04
CA ASP A 133 -8.45 33.04 28.10
C ASP A 133 -7.64 32.86 26.79
N GLU A 134 -6.98 31.72 26.62
CA GLU A 134 -6.21 31.39 25.40
C GLU A 134 -6.59 29.96 24.98
N PRO A 135 -6.99 29.73 23.71
CA PRO A 135 -7.54 28.45 23.30
C PRO A 135 -6.45 27.39 23.37
N VAL A 136 -6.77 26.30 24.08
CA VAL A 136 -5.94 25.11 24.25
C VAL A 136 -5.47 24.63 22.88
N SER A 137 -4.22 24.89 22.53
CA SER A 137 -3.57 24.29 21.36
C SER A 137 -3.50 22.79 21.64
N ARG A 138 -4.41 22.03 21.03
CA ARG A 138 -4.31 20.58 20.96
C ARG A 138 -2.96 20.27 20.32
N ASP A 139 -2.15 19.47 21.01
CA ASP A 139 -1.01 18.74 20.44
C ASP A 139 -1.54 17.88 19.29
N GLU A 140 -1.64 18.49 18.12
CA GLU A 140 -1.82 17.76 16.89
C GLU A 140 -0.42 17.27 16.47
N PRO A 141 -0.26 15.98 16.16
CA PRO A 141 1.02 15.45 15.70
C PRO A 141 1.54 16.31 14.52
N PRO A 142 2.86 16.50 14.40
CA PRO A 142 3.45 17.35 13.38
C PRO A 142 2.96 16.90 11.99
N ARG A 143 2.13 17.73 11.36
CA ARG A 143 1.61 17.46 10.02
C ARG A 143 2.77 17.55 9.03
N THR A 144 3.08 16.44 8.34
CA THR A 144 4.06 16.45 7.25
C THR A 144 3.56 17.40 6.15
N PRO A 145 4.39 18.33 5.66
CA PRO A 145 3.96 19.25 4.62
C PRO A 145 3.65 18.50 3.32
N THR A 146 2.54 18.87 2.67
CA THR A 146 2.14 18.36 1.35
C THR A 146 3.27 18.48 0.33
N ARG A 147 3.53 17.41 -0.42
CA ARG A 147 4.55 17.41 -1.47
C ARG A 147 3.97 17.99 -2.76
N LEU A 148 4.52 19.09 -3.25
CA LEU A 148 4.14 19.70 -4.53
C LEU A 148 5.13 19.35 -5.64
N VAL A 149 4.61 18.90 -6.79
CA VAL A 149 5.38 18.64 -8.01
C VAL A 149 4.85 19.52 -9.14
N THR A 150 5.71 20.43 -9.59
CA THR A 150 5.37 21.41 -10.64
C THR A 150 5.88 21.03 -12.04
N LYS A 151 6.58 19.90 -12.16
CA LYS A 151 7.11 19.38 -13.44
C LYS A 151 6.36 18.10 -13.84
N PRO A 152 6.20 17.83 -15.16
CA PRO A 152 5.58 16.58 -15.60
C PRO A 152 6.34 15.35 -15.10
N VAL A 153 5.58 14.36 -14.61
CA VAL A 153 6.13 13.06 -14.21
C VAL A 153 6.17 12.17 -15.45
N ARG A 154 7.38 11.77 -15.87
CA ARG A 154 7.63 11.06 -17.13
C ARG A 154 7.70 9.55 -16.92
N SER A 155 7.57 8.80 -18.00
CA SER A 155 7.64 7.33 -17.98
C SER A 155 8.89 6.83 -17.24
N GLY A 156 8.72 5.80 -16.41
CA GLY A 156 9.78 5.24 -15.58
C GLY A 156 10.14 6.06 -14.33
N GLN A 157 9.56 7.24 -14.14
CA GLN A 157 9.74 8.02 -12.91
C GLN A 157 8.72 7.60 -11.84
N GLN A 158 9.17 7.60 -10.59
CA GLN A 158 8.35 7.36 -9.41
C GLN A 158 8.46 8.55 -8.45
N ILE A 159 7.33 9.08 -8.02
CA ILE A 159 7.26 10.14 -7.00
C ILE A 159 6.47 9.62 -5.80
N TYR A 160 7.01 9.80 -4.60
CA TYR A 160 6.35 9.35 -3.37
C TYR A 160 6.26 10.48 -2.33
N ALA A 161 5.06 10.83 -1.89
CA ALA A 161 4.82 11.69 -0.73
C ALA A 161 4.63 10.83 0.52
N ARG A 162 5.71 10.60 1.26
CA ARG A 162 5.66 9.87 2.53
C ARG A 162 5.09 10.76 3.63
N GLY A 163 4.17 10.23 4.43
CA GLY A 163 3.56 10.86 5.59
C GLY A 163 2.56 11.98 5.27
N GLY A 164 2.11 12.13 4.02
CA GLY A 164 1.16 13.17 3.65
C GLY A 164 0.70 13.13 2.20
N ASP A 165 0.07 14.22 1.78
CA ASP A 165 -0.56 14.35 0.47
C ASP A 165 0.45 14.67 -0.65
N LEU A 166 0.09 14.30 -1.88
CA LEU A 166 0.82 14.62 -3.09
C LEU A 166 -0.01 15.49 -4.03
N VAL A 167 0.54 16.63 -4.42
CA VAL A 167 -0.05 17.51 -5.44
C VAL A 167 0.84 17.52 -6.68
N ILE A 168 0.29 17.10 -7.81
CA ILE A 168 0.88 17.20 -9.14
C ILE A 168 0.19 18.35 -9.88
N ALA A 169 0.89 19.46 -10.07
CA ALA A 169 0.33 20.62 -10.79
C ALA A 169 0.25 20.41 -12.33
N THR A 170 0.78 19.29 -12.81
CA THR A 170 0.93 18.97 -14.24
C THR A 170 0.41 17.56 -14.54
N SER A 171 0.97 16.87 -15.54
CA SER A 171 0.55 15.52 -15.95
C SER A 171 1.46 14.42 -15.41
N VAL A 172 0.87 13.23 -15.26
CA VAL A 172 1.55 11.96 -15.01
C VAL A 172 1.47 11.14 -16.29
N SER A 173 2.62 10.82 -16.88
CA SER A 173 2.72 10.12 -18.16
C SER A 173 2.50 8.61 -18.00
N GLU A 174 2.17 7.93 -19.10
CA GLU A 174 2.13 6.46 -19.15
C GLU A 174 3.44 5.84 -18.63
N GLY A 175 3.32 4.79 -17.82
CA GLY A 175 4.46 4.13 -17.17
C GLY A 175 5.15 4.97 -16.07
N ALA A 176 4.66 6.18 -15.76
CA ALA A 176 5.06 6.91 -14.57
C ALA A 176 4.23 6.47 -13.36
N GLU A 177 4.75 6.68 -12.15
CA GLU A 177 4.07 6.28 -10.91
C GLU A 177 4.12 7.40 -9.86
N VAL A 178 2.97 7.65 -9.23
CA VAL A 178 2.83 8.60 -8.13
C VAL A 178 2.18 7.92 -6.93
N LEU A 179 2.76 8.11 -5.75
CA LEU A 179 2.30 7.51 -4.50
C LEU A 179 2.18 8.57 -3.41
N ALA A 180 1.20 8.41 -2.53
CA ALA A 180 1.06 9.21 -1.32
C ALA A 180 0.50 8.36 -0.18
N ASP A 181 0.93 8.65 1.04
CA ASP A 181 0.33 8.06 2.23
C ASP A 181 -1.05 8.66 2.51
N GLY A 182 -1.28 9.91 2.09
CA GLY A 182 -2.59 10.57 2.11
C GLY A 182 -3.23 10.67 0.72
N HIS A 183 -3.82 11.83 0.44
CA HIS A 183 -4.52 12.13 -0.81
C HIS A 183 -3.55 12.41 -1.98
N ILE A 184 -4.04 12.20 -3.20
CA ILE A 184 -3.34 12.59 -4.43
C ILE A 184 -4.23 13.57 -5.22
N HIS A 185 -3.65 14.71 -5.60
CA HIS A 185 -4.29 15.69 -6.47
C HIS A 185 -3.49 15.85 -7.75
N ILE A 186 -4.12 15.65 -8.91
CA ILE A 186 -3.49 15.77 -10.22
C ILE A 186 -4.24 16.80 -11.05
N TYR A 187 -3.65 17.98 -11.17
CA TYR A 187 -4.23 19.10 -11.93
C TYR A 187 -3.90 19.04 -13.44
N GLY A 188 -3.48 17.89 -13.94
CA GLY A 188 -3.32 17.59 -15.37
C GLY A 188 -3.90 16.23 -15.75
N ALA A 189 -3.38 15.63 -16.82
CA ALA A 189 -3.75 14.28 -17.22
C ALA A 189 -3.04 13.24 -16.35
N LEU A 190 -3.78 12.25 -15.86
CA LEU A 190 -3.25 11.04 -15.26
C LEU A 190 -3.30 9.93 -16.31
N ARG A 191 -2.15 9.58 -16.88
CA ARG A 191 -1.97 8.42 -17.77
C ARG A 191 -1.20 7.28 -17.15
N GLY A 192 -0.35 7.57 -16.16
CA GLY A 192 0.39 6.56 -15.42
C GLY A 192 -0.41 5.94 -14.28
N ARG A 193 0.30 5.56 -13.22
CA ARG A 193 -0.25 4.93 -12.02
C ARG A 193 -0.35 5.91 -10.87
N ALA A 194 -1.47 5.91 -10.14
CA ALA A 194 -1.65 6.70 -8.91
C ALA A 194 -2.09 5.82 -7.75
N LEU A 195 -1.33 5.84 -6.65
CA LEU A 195 -1.55 5.02 -5.46
C LEU A 195 -1.66 5.92 -4.21
N ALA A 196 -2.89 6.22 -3.79
CA ALA A 196 -3.15 6.98 -2.58
C ALA A 196 -3.35 6.05 -1.38
N GLY A 197 -3.22 6.57 -0.17
CA GLY A 197 -3.34 5.75 1.04
C GLY A 197 -2.31 4.61 1.07
N ALA A 198 -1.07 4.85 0.64
CA ALA A 198 -0.05 3.80 0.50
C ALA A 198 0.28 3.09 1.82
N THR A 199 0.02 3.73 2.96
CA THR A 199 0.07 3.16 4.30
C THR A 199 -1.30 2.68 4.80
N GLY A 200 -2.22 2.32 3.91
CA GLY A 200 -3.54 1.77 4.27
C GLY A 200 -4.61 2.77 4.69
N ASP A 201 -4.44 4.06 4.39
CA ASP A 201 -5.49 5.05 4.65
C ASP A 201 -6.65 4.86 3.66
N THR A 202 -7.76 4.30 4.17
CA THR A 202 -8.98 4.02 3.39
C THR A 202 -9.77 5.30 3.07
N GLU A 203 -9.54 6.38 3.82
CA GLU A 203 -10.18 7.69 3.59
C GLU A 203 -9.42 8.54 2.56
N ALA A 204 -8.25 8.06 2.12
CA ALA A 204 -7.49 8.70 1.06
C ALA A 204 -8.30 8.79 -0.24
N ARG A 205 -7.95 9.77 -1.07
CA ARG A 205 -8.70 10.12 -2.29
C ARG A 205 -7.74 10.48 -3.41
N ILE A 206 -8.15 10.21 -4.63
CA ILE A 206 -7.43 10.65 -5.83
C ILE A 206 -8.34 11.61 -6.60
N TYR A 207 -7.84 12.80 -6.88
CA TYR A 207 -8.50 13.79 -7.71
C TYR A 207 -7.71 13.99 -9.00
N CYS A 208 -8.38 14.01 -10.14
CA CYS A 208 -7.73 14.22 -11.43
C CYS A 208 -8.60 15.05 -12.37
N ARG A 209 -7.99 15.92 -13.19
CA ARG A 209 -8.73 16.70 -14.21
C ARG A 209 -8.96 15.96 -15.52
N ARG A 210 -8.10 15.01 -15.89
CA ARG A 210 -8.26 14.18 -17.08
C ARG A 210 -7.82 12.75 -16.76
N PHE A 211 -8.82 11.89 -16.60
CA PHE A 211 -8.65 10.52 -16.11
C PHE A 211 -8.40 9.52 -17.25
N GLU A 212 -7.15 9.11 -17.42
CA GLU A 212 -6.71 8.11 -18.41
C GLU A 212 -5.70 7.09 -17.81
N PRO A 213 -5.82 6.67 -16.53
CA PRO A 213 -4.74 5.96 -15.83
C PRO A 213 -4.48 4.55 -16.38
N ASP A 214 -3.23 4.11 -16.26
CA ASP A 214 -2.85 2.70 -16.31
C ASP A 214 -3.47 1.93 -15.12
N LEU A 215 -3.42 2.55 -13.93
CA LEU A 215 -3.92 2.01 -12.66
C LEU A 215 -4.21 3.13 -11.65
N VAL A 216 -5.28 2.94 -10.87
CA VAL A 216 -5.52 3.71 -9.64
C VAL A 216 -5.70 2.78 -8.44
N ALA A 217 -5.18 3.17 -7.28
CA ALA A 217 -5.34 2.44 -6.03
C ALA A 217 -5.56 3.36 -4.83
N ILE A 218 -6.36 2.88 -3.87
CA ILE A 218 -6.55 3.50 -2.56
C ILE A 218 -6.45 2.38 -1.52
N ALA A 219 -5.54 2.52 -0.55
CA ALA A 219 -5.34 1.54 0.54
C ALA A 219 -5.13 0.09 0.06
N GLY A 220 -4.50 -0.10 -1.10
CA GLY A 220 -4.24 -1.43 -1.68
C GLY A 220 -5.36 -1.97 -2.58
N CYS A 221 -6.58 -1.43 -2.51
CA CYS A 221 -7.64 -1.74 -3.47
C CYS A 221 -7.40 -0.96 -4.77
N TYR A 222 -7.39 -1.66 -5.91
CA TYR A 222 -7.01 -1.06 -7.19
C TYR A 222 -7.96 -1.40 -8.34
N LYS A 223 -7.96 -0.52 -9.35
CA LYS A 223 -8.54 -0.75 -10.67
C LYS A 223 -7.49 -0.46 -11.73
N VAL A 224 -7.30 -1.41 -12.64
CA VAL A 224 -6.50 -1.25 -13.86
C VAL A 224 -7.34 -0.60 -14.97
N ALA A 225 -6.68 -0.06 -15.99
CA ALA A 225 -7.31 0.62 -17.13
C ALA A 225 -8.53 -0.11 -17.73
N ASP A 226 -8.45 -1.44 -17.89
CA ASP A 226 -9.51 -2.26 -18.49
C ASP A 226 -10.77 -2.39 -17.62
N ALA A 227 -10.64 -2.18 -16.31
CA ALA A 227 -11.74 -2.25 -15.34
C ALA A 227 -12.38 -0.88 -15.05
N ILE A 228 -11.92 0.17 -15.73
CA ILE A 228 -12.44 1.53 -15.59
C ILE A 228 -13.49 1.79 -16.67
N GLU A 229 -14.65 2.29 -16.26
CA GLU A 229 -15.75 2.59 -17.15
C GLU A 229 -15.40 3.68 -18.17
N GLU A 230 -15.82 3.49 -19.42
CA GLU A 230 -15.51 4.46 -20.49
C GLU A 230 -16.12 5.85 -20.22
N GLY A 231 -17.23 5.92 -19.48
CA GLY A 231 -17.93 7.18 -19.17
C GLY A 231 -17.13 8.17 -18.32
N VAL A 232 -16.13 7.69 -17.57
CA VAL A 232 -15.26 8.54 -16.73
C VAL A 232 -13.93 8.89 -17.41
N ARG A 233 -13.62 8.27 -18.55
CA ARG A 233 -12.36 8.53 -19.27
C ARG A 233 -12.29 9.96 -19.78
N SER A 234 -11.08 10.52 -19.73
CA SER A 234 -10.79 11.90 -20.13
C SER A 234 -11.57 13.00 -19.36
N ARG A 235 -12.31 12.65 -18.31
CA ARG A 235 -13.08 13.58 -17.48
C ARG A 235 -12.32 13.96 -16.21
N ALA A 236 -12.80 15.00 -15.55
CA ALA A 236 -12.43 15.30 -14.18
C ALA A 236 -13.18 14.34 -13.24
N VAL A 237 -12.46 13.75 -12.29
CA VAL A 237 -13.01 12.73 -11.38
C VAL A 237 -12.45 12.87 -9.96
N SER A 238 -13.21 12.33 -9.01
CA SER A 238 -12.74 11.93 -7.70
C SER A 238 -12.88 10.43 -7.53
N VAL A 239 -11.81 9.77 -7.09
CA VAL A 239 -11.79 8.37 -6.71
C VAL A 239 -11.77 8.28 -5.20
N ARG A 240 -12.65 7.45 -4.63
CA ARG A 240 -12.67 7.09 -3.21
C ARG A 240 -12.84 5.58 -3.03
N LEU A 241 -12.50 5.08 -1.86
CA LEU A 241 -12.83 3.71 -1.46
C LEU A 241 -14.22 3.68 -0.81
N ASP A 242 -15.01 2.67 -1.14
CA ASP A 242 -16.31 2.39 -0.52
C ASP A 242 -16.44 0.86 -0.38
N ASN A 243 -16.42 0.35 0.86
CA ASN A 243 -16.47 -1.08 1.17
C ASN A 243 -15.50 -1.91 0.32
N ASP A 244 -14.22 -1.55 0.34
CA ASP A 244 -13.13 -2.17 -0.42
C ASP A 244 -13.24 -2.08 -1.96
N ASN A 245 -14.24 -1.37 -2.50
CA ASN A 245 -14.38 -1.12 -3.93
C ASN A 245 -14.09 0.35 -4.27
N LEU A 246 -13.43 0.59 -5.40
CA LEU A 246 -13.16 1.95 -5.85
C LEU A 246 -14.40 2.54 -6.53
N SER A 247 -14.94 3.61 -5.94
CA SER A 247 -15.96 4.48 -6.54
C SER A 247 -15.30 5.64 -7.29
N ILE A 248 -15.69 5.84 -8.54
CA ILE A 248 -15.17 6.91 -9.41
C ILE A 248 -16.33 7.83 -9.77
N GLU A 249 -16.32 9.03 -9.23
CA GLU A 249 -17.37 10.05 -9.42
C GLU A 249 -16.86 11.16 -10.34
N LEU A 250 -17.69 11.59 -11.30
CA LEU A 250 -17.38 12.75 -12.14
C LEU A 250 -17.39 14.03 -11.29
N GLN A 251 -16.46 14.93 -11.57
CA GLN A 251 -16.49 16.29 -11.05
C GLN A 251 -16.94 17.23 -12.16
N GLU A 252 -18.06 17.92 -11.94
CA GLU A 252 -18.61 18.92 -12.85
C GLU A 252 -17.86 20.25 -12.79
#